data_AF-A0AAE2JCI8-F1
#
_entry.id   AF-A0AAE2JCI8-F1
#
_cell.length_a   1.000
_cell.length_b   1.000
_cell.length_c   1.000
_cell.angle_alpha   90.00
_cell.angle_beta   90.00
_cell.angle_gamma   90.00
#
_symmetry.space_group_name_H-M   'P 1'
#
loop_
_entity.id
_entity.type
_entity.pdbx_description
1 polymer ?
#
loop_
_entity_poly.entity_id
_entity_poly.type
_entity_poly.pdbx_seq_one_letter_code
_entity_poly.pdbx_strand_id
1 'polypeptide(L)' 'MEQCVLEAFEQNDPVYIIGASYYTTRKKISDLTRNIQQIAPWLTADEARKRVRWCVEIFGARVYLEARRQLRTDKR' A
#
# COMPACT_ATOMS: atom_id res chain seq x y z
N MET A 1 -9.95 -8.42 8.78
CA MET A 1 -8.81 -7.97 7.93
C MET A 1 -9.11 -6.63 7.29
N GLU A 2 -10.24 -6.46 6.62
CA GLU A 2 -10.65 -5.19 5.99
C GLU A 2 -10.65 -4.00 6.97
N GLN A 3 -11.22 -4.19 8.16
CA GLN A 3 -11.20 -3.19 9.24
C GLN A 3 -9.78 -2.75 9.62
N CYS A 4 -8.81 -3.66 9.67
CA CYS A 4 -7.41 -3.33 9.98
C CYS A 4 -6.79 -2.44 8.91
N VAL A 5 -7.19 -2.61 7.65
CA VAL A 5 -6.70 -1.80 6.53
C VAL A 5 -7.28 -0.39 6.62
N LEU A 6 -8.57 -0.27 6.92
CA LEU A 6 -9.26 1.02 7.08
C LEU A 6 -8.75 1.81 8.30
N GLU A 7 -8.35 1.11 9.38
CA GLU A 7 -7.73 1.74 10.55
C GLU A 7 -6.26 2.10 10.33
N ALA A 8 -5.56 1.39 9.43
CA ALA A 8 -4.13 1.59 9.19
C ALA A 8 -3.79 2.81 8.32
N PHE A 9 -4.73 3.25 7.46
CA PHE A 9 -4.47 4.23 6.41
C PHE A 9 -5.61 5.22 6.16
N GLU A 10 -5.24 6.43 5.75
CA GLU A 10 -6.18 7.38 5.13
C GLU A 10 -6.44 7.02 3.67
N GLN A 11 -7.64 7.29 3.17
CA GLN A 11 -8.05 6.88 1.80
C GLN A 11 -7.23 7.55 0.68
N ASN A 12 -6.69 8.75 0.94
CA ASN A 12 -5.85 9.48 -0.01
C ASN A 12 -4.35 9.17 0.16
N ASP A 13 -3.98 8.27 1.07
CA ASP A 13 -2.59 7.87 1.26
C ASP A 13 -2.11 7.06 0.03
N PRO A 14 -1.00 7.45 -0.62
CA PRO A 14 -0.47 6.71 -1.77
C PRO A 14 -0.13 5.24 -1.43
N VAL A 15 0.26 4.94 -0.18
CA VAL A 15 0.51 3.58 0.31
C VAL A 15 -0.77 2.75 0.28
N TYR A 16 -1.90 3.33 0.71
CA TYR A 16 -3.20 2.66 0.64
C TYR A 16 -3.63 2.43 -0.81
N ILE A 17 -3.57 3.47 -1.66
CA ILE A 17 -4.02 3.38 -3.05
C ILE A 17 -3.21 2.32 -3.82
N ILE A 18 -1.89 2.32 -3.65
CA ILE A 18 -0.98 1.36 -4.30
C ILE A 18 -1.17 -0.04 -3.73
N GLY A 19 -1.21 -0.17 -2.39
CA GLY A 19 -1.37 -1.45 -1.72
C GLY A 19 -2.70 -2.11 -2.03
N ALA A 20 -3.81 -1.36 -1.95
CA ALA A 20 -5.13 -1.84 -2.35
C ALA A 20 -5.14 -2.27 -3.81
N SER A 21 -4.64 -1.43 -4.73
CA SER A 21 -4.54 -1.79 -6.15
C SER A 21 -3.73 -3.07 -6.39
N TYR A 22 -2.64 -3.27 -5.65
CA TYR A 22 -1.79 -4.46 -5.77
C TYR A 22 -2.51 -5.73 -5.27
N TYR A 23 -3.10 -5.68 -4.08
CA TYR A 23 -3.69 -6.85 -3.43
C TYR A 23 -5.12 -7.18 -3.89
N THR A 24 -5.94 -6.18 -4.24
CA THR A 24 -7.35 -6.40 -4.63
C THR A 24 -7.53 -6.50 -6.14
N THR A 25 -6.86 -5.63 -6.91
CA THR A 25 -7.03 -5.57 -8.37
C THR A 25 -5.97 -6.35 -9.16
N ARG A 26 -5.03 -7.01 -8.46
CA ARG A 26 -3.87 -7.73 -9.03
C ARG A 26 -3.08 -6.94 -10.09
N LYS A 27 -3.08 -5.60 -10.00
CA LYS A 27 -2.27 -4.77 -10.91
C LYS A 27 -0.80 -5.11 -10.74
N LYS A 28 -0.09 -5.27 -11.86
CA LYS A 28 1.34 -5.55 -11.82
C LYS A 28 2.10 -4.31 -11.34
N ILE A 29 3.24 -4.53 -10.71
CA ILE A 29 4.15 -3.44 -10.29
C ILE A 29 4.50 -2.54 -11.49
N SER A 30 4.64 -3.09 -12.70
CA SER A 30 4.87 -2.31 -13.94
C SER A 30 3.76 -1.31 -14.24
N ASP A 31 2.51 -1.72 -14.07
CA ASP A 31 1.34 -0.88 -14.35
C ASP A 31 1.23 0.23 -13.31
N LEU A 32 1.44 -0.11 -12.04
CA LEU A 32 1.49 0.85 -10.94
C LEU A 32 2.64 1.85 -11.10
N THR A 33 3.80 1.39 -11.58
CA THR A 33 4.95 2.25 -11.88
C THR A 33 4.60 3.28 -12.95
N ARG A 34 3.95 2.85 -14.04
CA ARG A 34 3.49 3.76 -15.11
C ARG A 34 2.51 4.80 -14.58
N ASN A 35 1.57 4.41 -13.72
CA ASN A 35 0.61 5.33 -13.13
C ASN A 35 1.31 6.38 -12.24
N ILE A 36 2.29 5.98 -11.44
CA ILE A 36 3.08 6.92 -10.62
C ILE A 36 3.84 7.91 -11.53
N GLN A 37 4.48 7.42 -12.59
CA GLN A 37 5.23 8.30 -13.50
C GLN A 37 4.34 9.30 -14.24
N GLN A 38 3.09 8.96 -14.53
CA GLN A 38 2.14 9.91 -15.14
C GLN A 38 1.85 11.11 -14.22
N ILE A 39 1.82 10.88 -12.90
CA ILE A 39 1.57 11.90 -11.89
C ILE A 39 2.86 12.63 -11.51
N ALA A 40 3.98 11.90 -11.53
CA ALA A 40 5.30 12.38 -11.15
C ALA A 40 6.32 12.17 -12.29
N PRO A 41 6.25 12.98 -13.36
CA PRO A 41 7.07 12.81 -14.56
C PRO A 41 8.57 13.06 -14.32
N TRP A 42 8.93 13.67 -13.19
CA TRP A 42 10.31 13.87 -12.79
C TRP A 42 10.99 12.62 -12.20
N LEU A 43 10.25 11.55 -11.90
CA LEU A 43 10.84 10.27 -11.49
C LEU A 43 11.23 9.43 -12.70
N THR A 44 12.45 8.92 -12.67
CA THR A 44 12.85 7.84 -13.59
C THR A 44 12.03 6.58 -13.33
N ALA A 45 11.96 5.69 -14.32
CA ALA A 45 11.16 4.47 -14.21
C ALA A 45 11.65 3.55 -13.07
N ASP A 46 12.96 3.56 -12.80
CA ASP A 46 13.54 2.77 -11.71
C ASP A 46 13.19 3.36 -10.34
N GLU A 47 13.26 4.68 -10.19
CA GLU A 47 12.86 5.35 -8.95
C GLU A 47 11.36 5.16 -8.67
N ALA A 48 10.52 5.34 -9.68
CA ALA A 48 9.08 5.11 -9.56
C ALA A 48 8.78 3.65 -9.17
N ARG A 49 9.48 2.67 -9.77
CA ARG A 49 9.34 1.26 -9.42
C ARG A 49 9.75 0.98 -7.97
N LYS A 50 10.86 1.57 -7.50
CA LYS A 50 11.29 1.48 -6.10
C LYS A 50 10.23 2.05 -5.15
N ARG A 51 9.61 3.19 -5.51
CA ARG A 51 8.51 3.78 -4.73
C ARG A 51 7.29 2.86 -4.65
N VAL A 52 6.88 2.23 -5.77
CA VAL A 52 5.76 1.26 -5.75
C VAL A 52 6.08 0.11 -4.80
N ARG A 53 7.27 -0.51 -4.91
CA ARG A 53 7.66 -1.64 -4.05
C ARG A 53 7.64 -1.26 -2.58
N TRP A 54 8.20 -0.10 -2.25
CA TRP A 54 8.23 0.41 -0.89
C TRP A 54 6.82 0.64 -0.32
N CYS A 55 5.89 1.16 -1.13
CA CYS A 55 4.49 1.30 -0.73
C CYS A 55 3.85 -0.06 -0.42
N VAL A 56 4.08 -1.09 -1.24
CA VAL A 56 3.55 -2.44 -0.97
C VAL A 56 4.11 -3.02 0.33
N GLU A 57 5.40 -2.83 0.59
CA GLU A 57 6.05 -3.29 1.83
C GLU A 57 5.48 -2.59 3.07
N ILE A 58 5.35 -1.26 3.04
CA ILE A 58 4.74 -0.48 4.13
C ILE A 58 3.29 -0.91 4.33
N PHE A 59 2.54 -1.12 3.24
CA PHE A 59 1.16 -1.58 3.31
C PHE A 59 1.05 -2.88 4.12
N GLY A 60 1.82 -3.90 3.75
CA GLY A 60 1.83 -5.17 4.46
C GLY A 60 2.23 -5.02 5.93
N ALA A 61 3.27 -4.24 6.21
CA ALA A 61 3.77 -4.02 7.57
C ALA A 61 2.73 -3.35 8.47
N ARG A 62 2.06 -2.30 8.00
CA ARG A 62 1.04 -1.56 8.77
C ARG A 62 -0.20 -2.41 9.02
N VAL A 63 -0.70 -3.11 7.99
CA VAL A 63 -1.85 -4.02 8.15
C VAL A 63 -1.54 -5.13 9.16
N TYR A 64 -0.32 -5.69 9.13
CA TYR A 64 0.11 -6.68 10.11
C TYR A 64 0.11 -6.12 11.53
N LEU A 65 0.65 -4.91 11.74
CA LEU A 65 0.67 -4.27 13.06
C LEU A 65 -0.74 -4.02 13.60
N GLU A 66 -1.66 -3.54 12.77
CA GLU A 66 -3.05 -3.32 13.16
C GLU A 66 -3.80 -4.63 13.43
N ALA A 67 -3.63 -5.65 12.59
CA ALA A 67 -4.19 -6.97 12.85
C ALA A 67 -3.70 -7.54 14.18
N ARG A 68 -2.40 -7.38 14.48
CA ARG A 68 -1.82 -7.79 15.76
C ARG A 68 -2.37 -6.97 16.94
N ARG A 69 -2.63 -5.68 16.76
CA ARG A 69 -3.26 -4.84 17.79
C ARG A 69 -4.68 -5.32 18.09
N GLN A 70 -5.50 -5.53 17.06
CA GLN A 70 -6.88 -6.01 17.22
C GLN A 70 -6.94 -7.38 17.93
N LEU A 71 -6.07 -8.32 17.55
CA LEU A 71 -5.97 -9.63 18.23
C LEU A 71 -5.59 -9.53 19.71
N ARG A 72 -4.87 -8.49 20.12
CA ARG A 72 -4.55 -8.24 21.53
C ARG A 72 -5.70 -7.58 22.28
N THR A 73 -6.49 -6.75 21.61
CA THR A 73 -7.67 -6.10 22.19
C THR A 73 -8.84 -7.07 22.37
N ASP A 74 -9.05 -7.99 21.43
CA ASP A 74 -10.12 -9.01 21.46
C ASP A 74 -9.96 -10.04 22.59
N LYS A 75 -8.72 -10.24 23.07
CA LYS A 75 -8.39 -11.15 24.18
C LYS A 75 -8.69 -10.59 25.57
N ARG A 76 -9.28 -9.40 25.69
CA ARG A 76 -9.52 -8.70 26.97
C ARG A 76 -10.99 -8.48 27.20
#